data_AF-A0A1J1LJQ3-F1
#
_entry.id   AF-A0A1J1LJQ3-F1
#
_cell.length_a   1.000
_cell.length_b   1.000
_cell.length_c   1.000
_cell.angle_alpha   90.00
_cell.angle_beta   90.00
_cell.angle_gamma   90.00
#
_symmetry.space_group_name_H-M   'P 1'
#
loop_
_entity.id
_entity.type
_entity.pdbx_description
1 polymer ?
#
loop_
_entity_poly.entity_id
_entity_poly.type
_entity_poly.pdbx_seq_one_letter_code
_entity_poly.pdbx_strand_id
1 'polypeptide(L)' 'MMRGDVYLADLNPSRGSEQAGIRPVIVVQRNTLDRFTTTVAALEYTLQLDEYEDQE' A
#
# COMPACT_ATOMS: atom_id res chain seq x y z
N MET A 1 -6.29 -12.92 -1.84
CA MET A 1 -6.18 -11.49 -2.15
C MET A 1 -7.34 -11.16 -3.05
N MET A 2 -8.15 -10.17 -2.69
CA MET A 2 -9.20 -9.60 -3.51
C MET A 2 -8.97 -8.09 -3.62
N ARG A 3 -9.49 -7.49 -4.69
CA ARG A 3 -9.51 -6.03 -4.84
C ARG A 3 -10.12 -5.37 -3.61
N GLY A 4 -9.42 -4.39 -3.06
CA GLY A 4 -9.82 -3.65 -1.86
C GLY A 4 -9.26 -4.20 -0.56
N ASP A 5 -8.71 -5.41 -0.54
CA ASP A 5 -8.03 -5.94 0.63
C ASP A 5 -6.78 -5.09 0.95
N VAL A 6 -6.54 -4.86 2.24
CA VAL A 6 -5.37 -4.14 2.75
C VAL A 6 -4.42 -5.12 3.40
N TYR A 7 -3.14 -5.02 3.04
CA TYR A 7 -2.07 -5.84 3.59
C TYR A 7 -0.92 -4.98 4.09
N LEU A 8 -0.19 -5.49 5.08
CA LEU A 8 1.09 -4.93 5.48
C LEU A 8 2.19 -5.55 4.62
N ALA A 9 2.94 -4.73 3.88
CA ALA A 9 3.99 -5.20 2.97
C ALA A 9 5.35 -4.59 3.35
N ASP A 10 6.41 -5.40 3.27
CA ASP A 10 7.80 -4.91 3.34
C ASP A 10 8.26 -4.51 1.93
N LEU A 11 8.56 -3.23 1.75
CA LEU A 11 8.99 -2.67 0.46
C LEU A 11 10.52 -2.50 0.36
N ASN A 12 11.27 -3.15 1.23
CA ASN A 12 12.73 -3.09 1.20
C ASN A 12 13.36 -4.26 0.40
N PRO A 13 14.54 -4.03 -0.20
CA PRO A 13 15.25 -2.76 -0.30
C PRO A 13 14.63 -1.85 -1.37
N SER A 14 14.59 -0.53 -1.10
CA SER A 14 14.19 0.48 -2.08
C SER A 14 15.38 1.32 -2.56
N ARG A 15 15.22 2.06 -3.66
CA ARG A 15 16.24 2.92 -4.25
C ARG A 15 15.70 4.33 -4.54
N GLY A 16 16.48 5.35 -4.18
CA GLY A 16 16.13 6.75 -4.44
C GLY A 16 14.85 7.17 -3.70
N SER A 17 13.86 7.65 -4.46
CA SER A 17 12.56 8.10 -3.93
C SER A 17 11.46 7.03 -3.99
N GLU A 18 11.82 5.77 -4.25
CA GLU A 18 10.89 4.64 -4.09
C GLU A 18 10.39 4.58 -2.63
N GLN A 19 9.10 4.31 -2.46
CA GLN A 19 8.55 4.15 -1.11
C GLN A 19 9.19 2.91 -0.44
N ALA A 20 9.58 3.10 0.81
CA ALA A 20 10.35 2.14 1.58
C ALA A 20 9.64 1.77 2.89
N GLY A 21 10.16 0.75 3.57
CA GLY A 21 9.67 0.33 4.88
C GLY A 21 8.49 -0.65 4.81
N ILE A 22 8.03 -1.05 5.99
CA ILE A 22 6.85 -1.89 6.16
C ILE A 22 5.63 -0.98 6.23
N ARG A 23 4.74 -1.04 5.23
CA ARG A 23 3.61 -0.10 5.10
C ARG A 23 2.33 -0.76 4.58
N PRO A 24 1.15 -0.21 4.88
CA PRO A 24 -0.10 -0.70 4.36
C PRO A 24 -0.20 -0.46 2.84
N VAL A 25 -0.62 -1.49 2.12
CA VAL A 25 -0.90 -1.46 0.69
C VAL A 25 -2.31 -1.98 0.41
N ILE A 26 -2.99 -1.41 -0.57
CA ILE A 26 -4.32 -1.85 -1.01
C ILE A 26 -4.23 -2.55 -2.35
N VAL A 27 -4.87 -3.71 -2.47
CA VAL A 27 -4.93 -4.46 -3.72
C VAL A 27 -5.85 -3.74 -4.71
N VAL A 28 -5.29 -3.34 -5.87
CA VAL A 28 -6.05 -2.68 -6.96
C VAL A 28 -6.17 -3.56 -8.20
N GLN A 29 -5.52 -4.72 -8.23
CA GLN A 29 -5.69 -5.70 -9.29
C GLN A 29 -7.18 -6.13 -9.43
N ARG A 30 -7.57 -6.60 -10.64
CA ARG A 30 -8.87 -7.24 -10.85
C ARG A 30 -8.81 -8.71 -10.42
N ASN A 31 -9.78 -9.16 -9.63
CA ASN A 31 -9.82 -10.54 -9.09
C ASN A 31 -9.73 -11.65 -10.15
N THR A 32 -10.10 -11.39 -11.40
CA THR A 32 -9.96 -12.35 -12.50
C THR A 32 -8.50 -12.79 -12.71
N LEU A 33 -7.53 -11.90 -12.44
CA LEU A 33 -6.10 -12.19 -12.62
C LEU A 33 -5.53 -13.05 -11.49
N ASP A 34 -6.17 -13.10 -10.32
CA ASP A 34 -5.67 -13.84 -9.15
C ASP A 34 -5.62 -15.35 -9.36
N ARG A 35 -6.35 -15.86 -10.36
CA ARG A 35 -6.30 -17.27 -10.77
C ARG A 35 -5.10 -17.62 -11.64
N PHE A 36 -4.45 -16.61 -12.23
CA PHE A 36 -3.42 -16.79 -13.26
C PHE A 36 -2.05 -16.30 -12.79
N THR A 37 -1.99 -15.49 -11.74
CA THR A 37 -0.74 -14.95 -11.21
C THR A 37 -0.81 -14.80 -9.70
N THR A 38 0.33 -15.03 -9.05
CA THR A 38 0.55 -14.70 -7.64
C THR A 38 1.05 -13.26 -7.45
N THR A 39 1.42 -12.58 -8.55
CA THR A 39 1.78 -11.17 -8.55
C THR A 39 0.53 -10.32 -8.56
N VAL A 40 0.47 -9.32 -7.68
CA VAL A 40 -0.68 -8.45 -7.50
C VAL A 40 -0.25 -6.99 -7.60
N ALA A 41 -0.95 -6.20 -8.41
CA ALA A 41 -0.80 -4.75 -8.39
C ALA A 41 -1.45 -4.15 -7.14
N ALA A 42 -0.67 -3.43 -6.35
CA ALA A 42 -1.11 -2.75 -5.14
C ALA A 42 -0.71 -1.27 -5.19
N LEU A 43 -1.47 -0.43 -4.45
CA LEU A 43 -1.11 0.95 -4.20
C LEU A 43 -0.75 1.13 -2.73
N GLU A 44 0.31 1.87 -2.47
CA GLU A 44 0.64 2.33 -1.12
C GLU A 44 0.01 3.70 -0.87
N TYR A 45 -0.33 3.97 0.39
CA TYR A 45 -0.73 5.31 0.81
C TYR A 45 0.05 5.70 2.05
N THR A 46 0.40 6.97 2.14
CA THR A 46 0.97 7.59 3.35
C THR A 46 -0.10 8.49 3.93
N LEU A 47 -0.41 8.32 5.22
CA LEU A 47 -1.08 9.37 5.99
C LEU A 47 0.00 10.28 6.54
N GLN A 48 0.06 11.50 6.03
CA GLN A 48 0.62 12.59 6.80
C GLN A 48 -0.56 13.23 7.52
N LEU A 49 -0.72 12.91 8.79
CA LEU A 49 -1.69 13.59 9.64
C LEU A 49 -1.03 14.90 10.06
N ASP A 50 -1.55 16.02 9.57
CA ASP A 50 -1.23 17.31 10.16
C ASP A 50 -1.93 17.35 11.52
N GLU A 51 -1.15 17.54 12.58
CA GLU A 51 -1.69 17.81 13.91
C GLU A 51 -2.42 19.15 13.84
N TYR A 52 -3.76 19.11 13.82
CA TYR A 52 -4.55 20.31 14.07
C TYR A 52 -4.38 20.62 15.56
N GLU A 53 -3.51 21.58 15.89
CA GLU A 53 -3.55 22.19 17.22
C GLU A 53 -4.90 22.90 17.35
N ASP A 54 -5.78 22.35 18.18
CA ASP A 54 -7.00 23.02 18.62
C ASP A 54 -6.58 24.31 19.33
N GLN A 55 -6.73 25.45 18.64
CA GLN A 55 -6.60 26.77 19.26
C GLN A 55 -7.83 26.99 20.16
N GLU A 56 -7.62 26.92 21.49
CA GLU A 56 -8.57 27.40 22.50
C GLU A 56 -8.84 28.91 22.37
#